data_AF-A0A1S8TAN4-F1
#
_entry.id   AF-A0A1S8TAN4-F1
#
_cell.length_a   1.000
_cell.length_b   1.000
_cell.length_c   1.000
_cell.angle_alpha   90.00
_cell.angle_beta   90.00
_cell.angle_gamma   90.00
#
_symmetry.space_group_name_H-M   'P 1'
#
loop_
_entity.id
_entity.type
_entity.pdbx_description
1 polymer ?
#
loop_
_entity_poly.entity_id
_entity_poly.type
_entity_poly.pdbx_seq_one_letter_code
_entity_poly.pdbx_strand_id
1 'polypeptide(L)'
;MENFTEVKCSATTYLCNIKPNINFSNEGILLVGSINNKSQNYNVFKSLMQFYIPDSDIDSSKRIYLYLFLENLHYAHNNFTISISLHSTDSDLNVSTVNWLTCPKGNTLSQMNINIPAQSTKKYIKIDISNIIKSLNSYTNIYNIVLEPLNLKPSYMVQFDSNNSENPPYLVVIKDFLNNEDSSNSPKSFNIDFDTDTTNNSDSDTDNYNIEVNEKPPKEDISPSDEFDTDNFSDKIINKLNAQTSKFDKIEHSLSNLIDSFSAVADNVKNNSAALDNDIVPTINKFAENFSNINNGTDILKNYIDDHTNSYTDFSNNLSSNLNELIKTEIENLKTSVNSDLLQLKNSNAQNISDLDGLVKNVSSDINDNINLLKSPIEKLLDQTNSTMETILNNLIKTEIDALKSSVENLNSKASTTSDSAELLKNEINALKSSVNDDISLLHSYVASSVSSLNDSIKGIKDTLSQLSAQLSKLSEAKDTINHESI
;
A
#
# COMPACT_ATOMS: atom_id res chain seq x y z
N MET A 1 31.94 8.68 -30.53
CA MET A 1 30.57 9.16 -30.30
C MET A 1 30.16 8.72 -28.91
N GLU A 2 29.40 9.53 -28.20
CA GLU A 2 28.78 9.11 -26.94
C GLU A 2 27.66 8.13 -27.29
N ASN A 3 27.73 6.91 -26.72
CA ASN A 3 26.78 5.83 -27.02
C ASN A 3 25.49 5.94 -26.19
N PHE A 4 25.35 7.02 -25.41
CA PHE A 4 24.19 7.30 -24.57
C PHE A 4 23.88 8.80 -24.50
N THR A 5 22.61 9.11 -24.19
CA THR A 5 22.08 10.45 -23.92
C THR A 5 21.45 10.45 -22.53
N GLU A 6 21.81 11.41 -21.67
CA GLU A 6 21.13 11.64 -20.39
C GLU A 6 19.95 12.60 -20.58
N VAL A 7 18.77 12.24 -20.06
CA VAL A 7 17.58 13.09 -20.05
C VAL A 7 17.16 13.33 -18.61
N LYS A 8 17.31 14.57 -18.14
CA LYS A 8 16.95 14.97 -16.78
C LYS A 8 15.43 15.03 -16.61
N CYS A 9 14.94 14.72 -15.41
CA CYS A 9 13.56 14.99 -15.07
C CYS A 9 13.28 16.51 -15.19
N SER A 10 12.12 16.85 -15.76
CA SER A 10 11.69 18.22 -15.99
C SER A 10 10.81 18.74 -14.85
N ALA A 11 10.02 17.85 -14.25
CA ALA A 11 9.17 18.16 -13.09
C ALA A 11 8.81 16.88 -12.32
N THR A 12 8.63 16.98 -11.00
CA THR A 12 8.24 15.89 -10.11
C THR A 12 7.15 16.32 -9.15
N THR A 13 6.29 15.40 -8.71
CA THR A 13 5.43 15.57 -7.52
C THR A 13 5.11 14.20 -6.93
N TYR A 14 4.76 14.14 -5.65
CA TYR A 14 3.93 13.04 -5.15
C TYR A 14 2.48 13.49 -4.91
N LEU A 15 1.59 12.52 -4.70
CA LEU A 15 0.17 12.70 -4.40
C LEU A 15 -0.19 11.87 -3.16
N CYS A 16 -1.12 12.36 -2.34
CA CYS A 16 -1.51 11.74 -1.08
C CYS A 16 -3.04 11.72 -0.94
N ASN A 17 -3.64 10.53 -0.80
CA ASN A 17 -5.10 10.38 -0.85
C ASN A 17 -5.87 11.08 0.30
N ILE A 18 -5.25 11.23 1.48
CA ILE A 18 -5.83 12.00 2.60
C ILE A 18 -5.66 13.52 2.46
N LYS A 19 -4.88 13.98 1.48
CA LYS A 19 -4.69 15.39 1.11
C LYS A 19 -5.02 15.58 -0.38
N PRO A 20 -6.23 15.20 -0.85
CA PRO A 20 -6.47 14.89 -2.26
C PRO A 20 -6.37 16.11 -3.20
N ASN A 21 -6.54 17.32 -2.67
CA ASN A 21 -6.47 18.58 -3.42
C ASN A 21 -5.06 19.21 -3.43
N ILE A 22 -4.06 18.59 -2.78
CA ILE A 22 -2.71 19.15 -2.63
C ILE A 22 -1.75 18.49 -3.63
N ASN A 23 -0.99 19.34 -4.31
CA ASN A 23 0.17 19.00 -5.13
C ASN A 23 1.45 19.23 -4.28
N PHE A 24 2.48 18.43 -4.51
CA PHE A 24 3.73 18.43 -3.75
C PHE A 24 4.96 18.64 -4.67
N SER A 25 4.81 19.40 -5.76
CA SER A 25 5.88 19.53 -6.77
C SER A 25 7.09 20.34 -6.34
N ASN A 26 6.96 21.10 -5.25
CA ASN A 26 8.04 21.89 -4.66
C ASN A 26 8.83 21.11 -3.59
N GLU A 27 8.43 19.88 -3.25
CA GLU A 27 9.10 19.08 -2.23
C GLU A 27 10.42 18.50 -2.73
N GLY A 28 11.39 18.32 -1.83
CA GLY A 28 12.68 17.64 -2.08
C GLY A 28 12.60 16.11 -2.02
N ILE A 29 11.41 15.52 -2.14
CA ILE A 29 11.18 14.07 -2.01
C ILE A 29 10.04 13.57 -2.91
N LEU A 30 10.09 12.28 -3.23
CA LEU A 30 9.04 11.52 -3.90
C LEU A 30 8.64 10.32 -3.02
N LEU A 31 7.33 10.14 -2.80
CA LEU A 31 6.77 9.13 -1.90
C LEU A 31 5.90 8.11 -2.64
N VAL A 32 6.20 6.82 -2.46
CA VAL A 32 5.43 5.70 -3.04
C VAL A 32 5.17 4.66 -1.96
N GLY A 33 3.90 4.36 -1.67
CA GLY A 33 3.60 3.38 -0.63
C GLY A 33 2.18 3.46 -0.07
N SER A 34 1.95 2.71 1.01
CA SER A 34 0.71 2.75 1.77
C SER A 34 0.94 2.55 3.28
N ILE A 35 0.35 3.43 4.09
CA ILE A 35 0.44 3.40 5.55
C ILE A 35 -0.96 3.20 6.13
N ASN A 36 -1.13 2.15 6.93
CA ASN A 36 -2.40 1.84 7.58
C ASN A 36 -2.72 2.84 8.70
N ASN A 37 -3.62 3.79 8.45
CA ASN A 37 -4.15 4.64 9.51
C ASN A 37 -5.40 3.97 10.12
N LYS A 38 -5.30 3.57 11.39
CA LYS A 38 -6.35 2.85 12.14
C LYS A 38 -7.71 3.56 12.16
N SER A 39 -7.77 4.86 11.87
CA SER A 39 -9.01 5.67 11.88
C SER A 39 -9.50 6.15 10.50
N GLN A 40 -8.72 6.02 9.42
CA GLN A 40 -9.00 6.70 8.14
C GLN A 40 -8.67 5.86 6.89
N ASN A 41 -8.70 4.53 6.99
CA ASN A 41 -8.19 3.61 5.96
C ASN A 41 -6.69 3.82 5.67
N TYR A 42 -6.21 3.33 4.53
CA TYR A 42 -4.82 3.46 4.12
C TYR A 42 -4.55 4.87 3.60
N ASN A 43 -3.53 5.52 4.13
CA ASN A 43 -2.90 6.68 3.50
C ASN A 43 -2.02 6.16 2.35
N VAL A 44 -2.32 6.56 1.12
CA VAL A 44 -1.74 6.02 -0.13
C VAL A 44 -1.00 7.13 -0.85
N PHE A 45 0.23 6.82 -1.26
CA PHE A 45 1.15 7.75 -1.89
C PHE A 45 1.53 7.28 -3.29
N LYS A 46 1.46 8.17 -4.28
CA LYS A 46 1.95 7.96 -5.65
C LYS A 46 2.94 9.05 -6.01
N SER A 47 3.97 8.72 -6.78
CA SER A 47 4.93 9.69 -7.34
C SER A 47 4.76 9.83 -8.84
N LEU A 48 4.99 11.03 -9.36
CA LEU A 48 4.91 11.35 -10.78
C LEU A 48 6.15 12.14 -11.19
N MET A 49 6.68 11.81 -12.36
CA MET A 49 7.90 12.35 -12.93
C MET A 49 7.67 12.63 -14.41
N GLN A 50 8.05 13.82 -14.88
CA GLN A 50 7.92 14.24 -16.27
C GLN A 50 9.30 14.35 -16.93
N PHE A 51 9.43 13.81 -18.13
CA PHE A 51 10.65 13.88 -18.94
C PHE A 51 10.31 14.40 -20.33
N TYR A 52 11.18 15.24 -20.89
CA TYR A 52 11.13 15.61 -22.31
C TYR A 52 12.14 14.73 -23.08
N ILE A 53 11.65 13.81 -23.91
CA ILE A 53 12.48 12.88 -24.68
C ILE A 53 12.25 13.17 -26.17
N PRO A 54 13.28 13.60 -26.93
CA PRO A 54 13.14 13.81 -28.36
C PRO A 54 12.71 12.54 -29.11
N ASP A 55 11.82 12.67 -30.11
CA ASP A 55 11.40 11.56 -30.99
C ASP A 55 12.60 10.83 -31.63
N SER A 56 13.67 11.56 -31.95
CA SER A 56 14.95 11.03 -32.45
C SER A 56 15.67 10.08 -31.49
N ASP A 57 15.26 10.06 -30.22
CA ASP A 57 15.80 9.20 -29.16
C ASP A 57 14.90 8.01 -28.80
N ILE A 58 13.73 7.88 -29.43
CA ILE A 58 12.80 6.76 -29.24
C ILE A 58 12.72 5.93 -30.52
N ASP A 59 13.72 5.06 -30.70
CA ASP A 59 13.76 4.05 -31.74
C ASP A 59 13.81 2.64 -31.15
N SER A 60 13.35 1.66 -31.93
CA SER A 60 13.59 0.23 -31.76
C SER A 60 15.00 -0.11 -31.27
N SER A 61 16.06 0.49 -31.84
CA SER A 61 17.48 0.24 -31.50
C SER A 61 18.01 0.98 -30.27
N LYS A 62 17.18 1.66 -29.48
CA LYS A 62 17.60 2.36 -28.24
C LYS A 62 17.00 1.73 -26.98
N ARG A 63 17.80 1.53 -25.93
CA ARG A 63 17.36 1.17 -24.57
C ARG A 63 17.15 2.43 -23.75
N ILE A 64 16.14 2.44 -22.88
CA ILE A 64 15.81 3.59 -22.03
C ILE A 64 15.74 3.12 -20.58
N TYR A 65 16.68 3.61 -19.77
CA TYR A 65 16.80 3.24 -18.36
C TYR A 65 16.44 4.42 -17.46
N LEU A 66 15.50 4.22 -16.54
CA LEU A 66 15.22 5.17 -15.46
C LEU A 66 16.17 4.94 -14.29
N TYR A 67 16.70 6.04 -13.75
CA TYR A 67 17.54 6.06 -12.55
C TYR A 67 16.80 6.84 -11.45
N LEU A 68 16.52 6.16 -10.33
CA LEU A 68 15.87 6.74 -9.14
C LEU A 68 16.82 6.64 -7.94
N PHE A 69 17.18 7.74 -7.30
CA PHE A 69 17.94 7.68 -6.05
C PHE A 69 17.02 7.26 -4.91
N LEU A 70 17.27 6.08 -4.33
CA LEU A 70 16.51 5.56 -3.19
C LEU A 70 17.08 6.16 -1.90
N GLU A 71 16.40 7.17 -1.38
CA GLU A 71 16.81 7.88 -0.18
C GLU A 71 16.50 7.07 1.09
N ASN A 72 15.28 6.53 1.23
CA ASN A 72 14.89 5.75 2.41
C ASN A 72 13.82 4.68 2.15
N LEU A 73 13.76 3.68 3.04
CA LEU A 73 12.75 2.62 3.07
C LEU A 73 12.16 2.48 4.49
N HIS A 74 10.83 2.52 4.58
CA HIS A 74 10.11 2.20 5.80
C HIS A 74 9.15 1.05 5.54
N TYR A 75 9.11 0.04 6.40
CA TYR A 75 8.19 -1.08 6.29
C TYR A 75 7.82 -1.63 7.67
N ALA A 76 6.58 -2.10 7.82
CA ALA A 76 6.04 -2.50 9.12
C ALA A 76 6.42 -3.93 9.54
N HIS A 77 6.94 -4.77 8.63
CA HIS A 77 7.22 -6.19 8.87
C HIS A 77 8.57 -6.59 8.26
N ASN A 78 9.41 -7.28 9.03
CA ASN A 78 10.65 -7.87 8.53
C ASN A 78 10.36 -8.93 7.44
N ASN A 79 11.30 -9.10 6.52
CA ASN A 79 11.24 -10.03 5.38
C ASN A 79 10.13 -9.74 4.35
N PHE A 80 9.57 -8.52 4.30
CA PHE A 80 8.67 -8.12 3.21
C PHE A 80 9.41 -7.54 2.01
N THR A 81 9.21 -8.12 0.82
CA THR A 81 9.66 -7.54 -0.46
C THR A 81 8.75 -6.38 -0.85
N ILE A 82 9.28 -5.17 -0.87
CA ILE A 82 8.55 -4.01 -1.37
C ILE A 82 8.46 -4.07 -2.90
N SER A 83 7.24 -4.06 -3.43
CA SER A 83 6.97 -3.99 -4.86
C SER A 83 6.16 -2.74 -5.20
N ILE A 84 6.57 -2.00 -6.23
CA ILE A 84 5.82 -0.86 -6.76
C ILE A 84 5.46 -1.09 -8.23
N SER A 85 4.29 -0.59 -8.62
CA SER A 85 3.84 -0.50 -10.01
C SER A 85 4.41 0.79 -10.61
N LEU A 86 4.96 0.68 -11.81
CA LEU A 86 5.44 1.78 -12.64
C LEU A 86 4.66 1.74 -13.95
N HIS A 87 4.00 2.84 -14.29
CA HIS A 87 3.25 2.97 -15.54
C HIS A 87 3.42 4.37 -16.15
N SER A 88 2.86 4.58 -17.34
CA SER A 88 2.80 5.89 -17.99
C SER A 88 1.36 6.27 -18.35
N THR A 89 1.19 7.52 -18.81
CA THR A 89 -0.10 8.16 -19.05
C THR A 89 -0.07 8.96 -20.36
N ASP A 90 -0.90 8.60 -21.33
CA ASP A 90 -0.98 9.24 -22.67
C ASP A 90 -1.60 10.65 -22.69
N SER A 91 -1.91 11.21 -21.53
CA SER A 91 -2.43 12.57 -21.38
C SER A 91 -1.32 13.58 -21.11
N ASP A 92 -1.40 14.76 -21.73
CA ASP A 92 -0.56 15.93 -21.41
C ASP A 92 -0.79 16.39 -19.96
N LEU A 93 -0.03 15.82 -19.03
CA LEU A 93 -0.19 16.02 -17.60
C LEU A 93 0.73 17.14 -17.09
N ASN A 94 0.15 18.22 -16.57
CA ASN A 94 0.95 19.23 -15.88
C ASN A 94 1.25 18.80 -14.43
N VAL A 95 2.50 18.36 -14.20
CA VAL A 95 3.00 17.88 -12.90
C VAL A 95 2.97 18.96 -11.81
N SER A 96 2.99 20.26 -12.14
CA SER A 96 2.87 21.34 -11.16
C SER A 96 1.44 21.58 -10.64
N THR A 97 0.42 21.01 -11.30
CA THR A 97 -1.00 21.22 -10.95
C THR A 97 -1.80 19.94 -10.70
N VAL A 98 -1.24 18.77 -11.02
CA VAL A 98 -1.91 17.48 -10.77
C VAL A 98 -2.10 17.24 -9.27
N ASN A 99 -3.29 16.77 -8.89
CA ASN A 99 -3.63 16.36 -7.53
C ASN A 99 -4.24 14.95 -7.54
N TRP A 100 -4.66 14.41 -6.40
CA TRP A 100 -5.20 13.04 -6.33
C TRP A 100 -6.50 12.85 -7.13
N LEU A 101 -7.31 13.90 -7.27
CA LEU A 101 -8.57 13.87 -8.01
C LEU A 101 -8.37 14.04 -9.52
N THR A 102 -7.31 14.76 -9.94
CA THR A 102 -7.00 15.04 -11.35
C THR A 102 -5.94 14.11 -11.95
N CYS A 103 -5.36 13.20 -11.15
CA CYS A 103 -4.43 12.20 -11.63
C CYS A 103 -5.11 11.28 -12.66
N PRO A 104 -4.59 11.18 -13.90
CA PRO A 104 -5.11 10.22 -14.88
C PRO A 104 -4.94 8.78 -14.37
N LYS A 105 -5.79 7.88 -14.88
CA LYS A 105 -5.64 6.44 -14.67
C LYS A 105 -4.54 5.93 -15.60
N GLY A 106 -3.61 5.14 -15.08
CA GLY A 106 -2.51 4.57 -15.86
C GLY A 106 -2.96 3.75 -17.06
N ASN A 107 -2.23 3.84 -18.16
CA ASN A 107 -2.45 2.98 -19.32
C ASN A 107 -1.94 1.57 -19.00
N THR A 108 -2.85 0.60 -18.94
CA THR A 108 -2.57 -0.80 -18.58
C THR A 108 -1.69 -1.55 -19.58
N LEU A 109 -1.50 -1.03 -20.80
CA LEU A 109 -0.54 -1.56 -21.77
C LEU A 109 0.90 -1.10 -21.49
N SER A 110 1.07 -0.08 -20.63
CA SER A 110 2.35 0.59 -20.32
C SER A 110 2.83 0.33 -18.88
N GLN A 111 2.36 -0.74 -18.24
CA GLN A 111 2.61 -1.03 -16.82
C GLN A 111 3.67 -2.13 -16.61
N MET A 112 4.57 -1.93 -15.64
CA MET A 112 5.47 -2.97 -15.11
C MET A 112 5.48 -2.95 -13.57
N ASN A 113 5.88 -4.06 -12.96
CA ASN A 113 6.09 -4.15 -11.51
C ASN A 113 7.58 -4.32 -11.23
N ILE A 114 8.10 -3.55 -10.26
CA ILE A 114 9.50 -3.62 -9.83
C ILE A 114 9.60 -3.89 -8.33
N ASN A 115 10.55 -4.74 -7.95
CA ASN A 115 10.88 -5.02 -6.55
C ASN A 115 12.03 -4.11 -6.11
N ILE A 116 11.85 -3.40 -5.00
CA ILE A 116 12.84 -2.48 -4.44
C ILE A 116 13.76 -3.25 -3.48
N PRO A 117 15.07 -3.38 -3.76
CA PRO A 117 15.96 -4.17 -2.90
C PRO A 117 16.23 -3.46 -1.57
N ALA A 118 16.07 -4.18 -0.45
CA ALA A 118 16.17 -3.61 0.89
C ALA A 118 17.56 -3.01 1.25
N GLN A 119 18.62 -3.35 0.49
CA GLN A 119 19.99 -2.85 0.70
C GLN A 119 20.43 -1.78 -0.33
N SER A 120 19.48 -1.23 -1.10
CA SER A 120 19.71 -0.20 -2.11
C SER A 120 19.52 1.23 -1.62
N THR A 121 19.31 1.47 -0.31
CA THR A 121 19.24 2.82 0.24
C THR A 121 20.55 3.61 0.02
N LYS A 122 20.41 4.92 -0.13
CA LYS A 122 21.47 5.89 -0.48
C LYS A 122 22.19 5.59 -1.82
N LYS A 123 21.47 5.02 -2.79
CA LYS A 123 21.99 4.64 -4.12
C LYS A 123 20.93 4.82 -5.21
N TYR A 124 21.37 5.02 -6.45
CA TYR A 124 20.50 4.95 -7.61
C TYR A 124 20.08 3.50 -7.92
N ILE A 125 18.78 3.30 -8.17
CA ILE A 125 18.22 2.08 -8.74
C ILE A 125 18.02 2.30 -10.24
N LYS A 126 18.60 1.41 -11.05
CA LYS A 126 18.44 1.37 -12.51
C LYS A 126 17.27 0.45 -12.90
N ILE A 127 16.36 0.94 -13.73
CA ILE A 127 15.16 0.24 -14.20
C ILE A 127 15.11 0.32 -15.73
N ASP A 128 14.98 -0.81 -16.45
CA ASP A 128 14.69 -0.78 -17.91
C ASP A 128 13.21 -0.43 -18.11
N ILE A 129 12.95 0.75 -18.68
CA ILE A 129 11.60 1.23 -19.00
C ILE A 129 11.36 1.29 -20.52
N SER A 130 12.23 0.68 -21.32
CA SER A 130 12.20 0.77 -22.81
C SER A 130 10.83 0.41 -23.38
N ASN A 131 10.21 -0.66 -22.87
CA ASN A 131 8.89 -1.11 -23.34
C ASN A 131 7.78 -0.10 -23.00
N ILE A 132 7.90 0.60 -21.87
CA ILE A 132 6.90 1.57 -21.43
C ILE A 132 6.98 2.82 -22.29
N ILE A 133 8.17 3.41 -22.44
CA ILE A 133 8.35 4.60 -23.28
C ILE A 133 7.98 4.33 -24.75
N LYS A 134 8.37 3.16 -25.29
CA LYS A 134 8.03 2.75 -26.67
C LYS A 134 6.58 2.30 -26.86
N SER A 135 5.80 2.05 -25.80
CA SER A 135 4.37 1.72 -25.91
C SER A 135 3.48 2.94 -26.10
N LEU A 136 4.02 4.14 -25.88
CA LEU A 136 3.30 5.41 -25.88
C LEU A 136 3.48 6.13 -27.21
N ASN A 137 2.44 6.81 -27.67
CA ASN A 137 2.47 7.61 -28.89
C ASN A 137 2.38 9.11 -28.54
N SER A 138 3.44 9.64 -27.92
CA SER A 138 3.47 11.02 -27.38
C SER A 138 3.91 12.04 -28.44
N TYR A 139 2.94 12.57 -29.17
CA TYR A 139 3.14 13.64 -30.16
C TYR A 139 3.74 14.94 -29.57
N THR A 140 3.80 15.08 -28.24
CA THR A 140 4.32 16.27 -27.54
C THR A 140 5.76 16.10 -27.04
N ASN A 141 6.41 14.94 -27.28
CA ASN A 141 7.74 14.58 -26.74
C ASN A 141 7.78 14.55 -25.19
N ILE A 142 6.63 14.63 -24.52
CA ILE A 142 6.48 14.63 -23.06
C ILE A 142 6.12 13.21 -22.60
N TYR A 143 6.86 12.72 -21.60
CA TYR A 143 6.71 11.37 -21.04
C TYR A 143 6.50 11.45 -19.53
N ASN A 144 5.32 11.01 -19.08
CA ASN A 144 4.87 11.11 -17.69
C ASN A 144 4.91 9.73 -17.02
N ILE A 145 5.91 9.49 -16.17
CA ILE A 145 6.07 8.23 -15.45
C ILE A 145 5.42 8.34 -14.07
N VAL A 146 4.57 7.37 -13.73
CA VAL A 146 3.86 7.28 -12.45
C VAL A 146 4.34 6.04 -11.69
N LEU A 147 4.64 6.22 -10.41
CA LEU A 147 4.96 5.17 -9.44
C LEU A 147 3.83 5.07 -8.42
N GLU A 148 3.35 3.85 -8.17
CA GLU A 148 2.26 3.59 -7.22
C GLU A 148 2.50 2.29 -6.43
N PRO A 149 1.96 2.15 -5.20
CA PRO A 149 2.04 0.91 -4.44
C PRO A 149 1.32 -0.23 -5.17
N LEU A 150 2.03 -1.34 -5.43
CA LEU A 150 1.42 -2.53 -6.04
C LEU A 150 0.44 -3.22 -5.07
N ASN A 151 0.76 -3.19 -3.78
CA ASN A 151 -0.06 -3.76 -2.71
C ASN A 151 -0.33 -2.71 -1.62
N LEU A 152 -1.53 -2.76 -1.04
CA LEU A 152 -1.92 -1.93 0.12
C LEU A 152 -1.61 -2.58 1.48
N LYS A 153 -1.07 -3.80 1.49
CA LYS A 153 -0.73 -4.57 2.71
C LYS A 153 0.54 -5.39 2.48
N PRO A 154 1.44 -5.54 3.48
CA PRO A 154 1.54 -4.77 4.72
C PRO A 154 1.84 -3.28 4.42
N SER A 155 2.02 -2.46 5.46
CA SER A 155 2.36 -1.04 5.27
C SER A 155 3.84 -0.83 4.98
N TYR A 156 4.13 0.03 4.01
CA TYR A 156 5.46 0.44 3.60
C TYR A 156 5.44 1.84 2.97
N MET A 157 6.59 2.49 2.95
CA MET A 157 6.90 3.71 2.22
C MET A 157 8.27 3.57 1.57
N VAL A 158 8.34 3.95 0.29
CA VAL A 158 9.58 4.17 -0.46
C VAL A 158 9.73 5.68 -0.63
N GLN A 159 10.90 6.21 -0.24
CA GLN A 159 11.27 7.60 -0.45
C GLN A 159 12.38 7.68 -1.47
N PHE A 160 12.12 8.36 -2.59
CA PHE A 160 13.11 8.73 -3.59
C PHE A 160 13.39 10.23 -3.54
N ASP A 161 14.50 10.68 -4.11
CA ASP A 161 14.74 12.10 -4.38
C ASP A 161 13.80 12.62 -5.50
N SER A 162 13.56 13.93 -5.50
CA SER A 162 12.76 14.66 -6.50
C SER A 162 13.65 15.48 -7.44
N ASN A 163 13.07 16.18 -8.43
CA ASN A 163 13.81 17.12 -9.28
C ASN A 163 14.41 18.32 -8.49
N ASN A 164 13.93 18.58 -7.28
CA ASN A 164 14.39 19.67 -6.41
C ASN A 164 15.50 19.23 -5.43
N SER A 165 16.09 18.06 -5.64
CA SER A 165 17.00 17.37 -4.71
C SER A 165 18.43 17.30 -5.23
N GLU A 166 19.38 16.81 -4.42
CA GLU A 166 20.77 16.61 -4.86
C GLU A 166 20.91 15.45 -5.86
N ASN A 167 20.03 14.43 -5.81
CA ASN A 167 20.10 13.24 -6.66
C ASN A 167 18.84 13.06 -7.53
N PRO A 168 18.52 14.03 -8.42
CA PRO A 168 17.24 14.06 -9.12
C PRO A 168 17.07 12.87 -10.08
N PRO A 169 15.83 12.40 -10.32
CA PRO A 169 15.56 11.37 -11.30
C PRO A 169 16.06 11.74 -12.71
N TYR A 170 16.60 10.77 -13.45
CA TYR A 170 17.00 10.94 -14.84
C TYR A 170 16.79 9.65 -15.64
N LEU A 171 16.73 9.78 -16.97
CA LEU A 171 16.79 8.68 -17.91
C LEU A 171 18.15 8.62 -18.58
N VAL A 172 18.59 7.41 -18.94
CA VAL A 172 19.71 7.19 -19.86
C VAL A 172 19.20 6.42 -21.07
N VAL A 173 19.24 7.06 -22.23
CA VAL A 173 18.96 6.44 -23.52
C VAL A 173 20.28 5.91 -24.08
N ILE A 174 20.40 4.60 -24.32
CA ILE A 174 21.62 3.94 -24.83
C ILE A 174 21.33 3.32 -26.18
N LYS A 175 22.24 3.42 -27.16
CA LYS A 175 22.08 2.69 -28.42
C LYS A 175 22.41 1.21 -28.22
N ASP A 176 21.44 0.34 -28.46
CA ASP A 176 21.54 -1.11 -28.30
C ASP A 176 22.27 -1.70 -29.52
N PHE A 177 23.58 -1.92 -29.39
CA PHE A 177 24.35 -2.64 -30.39
C PHE A 177 24.01 -4.13 -30.26
N LEU A 178 23.31 -4.69 -31.25
CA LEU A 178 22.95 -6.11 -31.33
C LEU A 178 24.20 -6.99 -31.56
N ASN A 179 25.02 -7.14 -30.53
CA ASN A 179 26.03 -8.18 -30.45
C ASN A 179 25.36 -9.46 -29.92
N ASN A 180 25.24 -10.47 -30.80
CA ASN A 180 25.12 -11.85 -30.33
C ASN A 180 26.42 -12.24 -29.63
N GLU A 181 26.38 -12.59 -28.34
CA GLU A 181 27.18 -13.68 -27.74
C GLU A 181 26.74 -13.92 -26.28
N ASP A 182 27.13 -15.07 -25.73
CA ASP A 182 26.49 -15.71 -24.57
C ASP A 182 26.50 -14.93 -23.25
N SER A 183 25.31 -14.81 -22.62
CA SER A 183 25.14 -14.27 -21.27
C SER A 183 24.88 -15.36 -20.21
N SER A 184 25.74 -16.39 -20.19
CA SER A 184 25.77 -17.39 -19.10
C SER A 184 27.07 -17.34 -18.29
N ASN A 185 27.26 -16.27 -17.51
CA ASN A 185 28.27 -16.26 -16.44
C ASN A 185 27.77 -15.55 -15.17
N SER A 186 27.70 -16.32 -14.08
CA SER A 186 27.51 -15.81 -12.72
C SER A 186 28.81 -15.15 -12.21
N PRO A 187 28.77 -14.12 -11.34
CA PRO A 187 29.97 -13.54 -10.76
C PRO A 187 30.74 -14.58 -9.94
N LYS A 188 31.99 -14.88 -10.32
CA LYS A 188 32.92 -15.67 -9.51
C LYS A 188 33.62 -14.79 -8.48
N SER A 189 33.91 -15.38 -7.32
CA SER A 189 34.71 -14.81 -6.25
C SER A 189 36.22 -14.90 -6.53
N PHE A 190 36.95 -13.81 -6.27
CA PHE A 190 38.38 -13.77 -5.95
C PHE A 190 38.53 -13.97 -4.42
N ASN A 191 39.61 -14.46 -3.80
CA ASN A 191 40.79 -15.29 -4.18
C ASN A 191 41.30 -15.94 -2.85
N ILE A 192 42.46 -16.59 -2.59
CA ILE A 192 43.78 -16.84 -3.23
C ILE A 192 44.22 -18.27 -2.83
N ASP A 193 45.19 -18.86 -3.52
CA ASP A 193 45.92 -20.08 -3.10
C ASP A 193 46.75 -19.92 -1.81
N PHE A 194 47.15 -21.05 -1.23
CA PHE A 194 48.51 -21.22 -0.67
C PHE A 194 49.06 -22.62 -0.98
N ASP A 195 50.36 -22.67 -1.27
CA ASP A 195 51.10 -23.81 -1.81
C ASP A 195 52.09 -24.39 -0.78
N THR A 196 52.25 -25.72 -0.75
CA THR A 196 53.26 -26.44 0.03
C THR A 196 53.57 -27.81 -0.58
N ASP A 197 54.83 -28.08 -0.93
CA ASP A 197 55.29 -29.42 -1.35
C ASP A 197 56.75 -29.70 -0.97
N THR A 198 57.08 -30.98 -0.75
CA THR A 198 58.43 -31.59 -0.57
C THR A 198 59.27 -31.19 0.67
N THR A 199 60.27 -31.92 1.21
CA THR A 199 60.72 -33.35 1.31
C THR A 199 61.78 -33.40 2.48
N ASN A 200 62.57 -34.42 2.89
CA ASN A 200 62.87 -35.80 2.45
C ASN A 200 63.52 -36.65 3.59
N ASN A 201 63.74 -37.96 3.34
CA ASN A 201 64.82 -38.85 3.89
C ASN A 201 64.86 -39.23 5.40
N SER A 202 65.55 -40.30 5.85
CA SER A 202 65.81 -41.68 5.33
C SER A 202 66.65 -42.51 6.36
N ASP A 203 66.69 -43.84 6.24
CA ASP A 203 67.28 -44.81 7.19
C ASP A 203 68.82 -44.96 7.21
N SER A 204 69.37 -45.63 8.25
CA SER A 204 70.59 -46.49 8.17
C SER A 204 70.79 -47.37 9.43
N ASP A 205 71.45 -48.53 9.28
CA ASP A 205 71.56 -49.66 10.23
C ASP A 205 72.98 -49.85 10.86
N THR A 206 73.14 -50.95 11.62
CA THR A 206 74.30 -51.87 11.80
C THR A 206 75.20 -51.88 13.07
N ASP A 207 75.35 -53.11 13.60
CA ASP A 207 76.48 -53.84 14.21
C ASP A 207 77.39 -53.23 15.32
N ASN A 208 77.72 -53.88 16.46
CA ASN A 208 78.01 -55.27 16.88
C ASN A 208 79.46 -55.76 16.61
N TYR A 209 80.18 -56.23 17.66
CA TYR A 209 81.01 -57.47 17.67
C TYR A 209 81.74 -57.73 19.02
N ASN A 210 82.01 -59.02 19.32
CA ASN A 210 82.71 -59.52 20.52
C ASN A 210 84.23 -59.72 20.29
N ILE A 211 85.00 -59.86 21.37
CA ILE A 211 86.25 -60.65 21.41
C ILE A 211 86.33 -61.48 22.71
N GLU A 212 86.65 -62.77 22.60
CA GLU A 212 87.03 -63.65 23.72
C GLU A 212 88.56 -63.73 23.87
N VAL A 213 89.06 -64.12 25.06
CA VAL A 213 90.45 -64.58 25.24
C VAL A 213 90.45 -65.87 26.06
N ASN A 214 91.20 -66.88 25.59
CA ASN A 214 91.19 -68.23 26.15
C ASN A 214 92.57 -68.88 25.93
N GLU A 215 93.35 -69.10 27.01
CA GLU A 215 94.65 -69.77 26.95
C GLU A 215 94.85 -70.81 28.06
N LYS A 216 95.57 -71.87 27.70
CA LYS A 216 95.93 -73.02 28.56
C LYS A 216 97.13 -73.77 27.98
N PRO A 217 98.20 -74.02 28.77
CA PRO A 217 99.21 -75.06 28.46
C PRO A 217 99.24 -76.22 29.49
N PRO A 218 100.07 -77.29 29.26
CA PRO A 218 100.12 -78.54 30.05
C PRO A 218 101.08 -78.45 31.27
N LYS A 219 101.15 -79.36 32.27
CA LYS A 219 100.95 -80.84 32.42
C LYS A 219 102.19 -81.69 32.09
N GLU A 220 102.29 -82.86 32.75
CA GLU A 220 103.19 -84.02 32.52
C GLU A 220 104.66 -83.95 33.03
N ASP A 221 105.34 -85.05 33.42
CA ASP A 221 104.90 -86.30 34.13
C ASP A 221 106.10 -87.18 34.61
N ILE A 222 105.78 -88.33 35.23
CA ILE A 222 106.55 -89.61 35.26
C ILE A 222 107.74 -89.77 36.24
N SER A 223 108.04 -91.05 36.52
CA SER A 223 108.93 -91.58 37.57
C SER A 223 109.77 -92.78 37.03
N PRO A 224 109.97 -93.92 37.73
CA PRO A 224 111.21 -94.31 38.41
C PRO A 224 112.03 -95.43 37.72
N SER A 225 113.28 -95.66 38.17
CA SER A 225 113.71 -96.98 38.69
C SER A 225 115.05 -96.96 39.47
N ASP A 226 115.25 -98.05 40.23
CA ASP A 226 116.48 -98.78 40.60
C ASP A 226 117.63 -98.24 41.50
N GLU A 227 118.10 -99.22 42.30
CA GLU A 227 119.28 -99.40 43.18
C GLU A 227 119.72 -98.34 44.21
N PHE A 228 120.24 -98.87 45.33
CA PHE A 228 120.64 -98.12 46.53
C PHE A 228 122.14 -97.79 46.49
N ASP A 229 122.46 -96.51 46.30
CA ASP A 229 123.80 -95.97 46.54
C ASP A 229 123.69 -94.72 47.44
N THR A 230 124.47 -94.68 48.52
CA THR A 230 124.18 -93.81 49.68
C THR A 230 124.52 -92.34 49.47
N ASP A 231 125.42 -92.02 48.53
CA ASP A 231 125.85 -90.64 48.28
C ASP A 231 124.79 -89.81 47.53
N ASN A 232 123.87 -90.47 46.81
CA ASN A 232 122.80 -89.85 46.01
C ASN A 232 121.69 -89.21 46.88
N PHE A 233 121.62 -89.53 48.18
CA PHE A 233 120.55 -89.02 49.05
C PHE A 233 120.71 -87.53 49.40
N SER A 234 121.94 -87.09 49.66
CA SER A 234 122.25 -85.69 49.99
C SER A 234 121.93 -84.74 48.84
N ASP A 235 122.36 -85.06 47.62
CA ASP A 235 122.10 -84.23 46.44
C ASP A 235 120.61 -84.19 46.07
N LYS A 236 119.86 -85.28 46.28
CA LYS A 236 118.40 -85.26 46.17
C LYS A 236 117.74 -84.35 47.21
N ILE A 237 118.26 -84.26 48.43
CA ILE A 237 117.76 -83.31 49.43
C ILE A 237 118.14 -81.87 49.05
N ILE A 238 119.40 -81.58 48.72
CA ILE A 238 119.88 -80.24 48.39
C ILE A 238 119.15 -79.67 47.18
N ASN A 239 119.02 -80.43 46.09
CA ASN A 239 118.29 -79.98 44.91
C ASN A 239 116.80 -79.76 45.19
N LYS A 240 116.19 -80.58 46.04
CA LYS A 240 114.77 -80.45 46.42
C LYS A 240 114.54 -79.30 47.41
N LEU A 241 115.53 -78.96 48.22
CA LEU A 241 115.55 -77.78 49.09
C LEU A 241 115.71 -76.50 48.26
N ASN A 242 116.67 -76.44 47.33
CA ASN A 242 116.84 -75.32 46.41
C ASN A 242 115.59 -75.10 45.52
N ALA A 243 114.93 -76.18 45.11
CA ALA A 243 113.64 -76.14 44.40
C ALA A 243 112.45 -75.78 45.31
N GLN A 244 112.60 -75.78 46.64
CA GLN A 244 111.66 -75.15 47.57
C GLN A 244 111.99 -73.67 47.77
N THR A 245 113.25 -73.29 47.95
CA THR A 245 113.68 -71.88 48.01
C THR A 245 113.21 -71.10 46.79
N SER A 246 113.48 -71.61 45.58
CA SER A 246 113.00 -70.98 44.33
C SER A 246 111.46 -70.93 44.18
N LYS A 247 110.71 -71.70 44.99
CA LYS A 247 109.25 -71.54 45.11
C LYS A 247 108.87 -70.49 46.15
N PHE A 248 109.59 -70.41 47.27
CA PHE A 248 109.45 -69.32 48.24
C PHE A 248 109.78 -67.96 47.61
N ASP A 249 110.88 -67.83 46.86
CA ASP A 249 111.25 -66.59 46.14
C ASP A 249 110.12 -66.14 45.19
N LYS A 250 109.48 -67.10 44.50
CA LYS A 250 108.34 -66.85 43.60
C LYS A 250 107.07 -66.50 44.36
N ILE A 251 106.84 -67.08 45.55
CA ILE A 251 105.72 -66.74 46.43
C ILE A 251 105.91 -65.33 47.01
N GLU A 252 107.11 -64.99 47.47
CA GLU A 252 107.47 -63.66 47.99
C GLU A 252 107.31 -62.58 46.90
N HIS A 253 107.83 -62.82 45.70
CA HIS A 253 107.63 -61.90 44.57
C HIS A 253 106.16 -61.79 44.17
N SER A 254 105.39 -62.89 44.19
CA SER A 254 103.94 -62.87 43.94
C SER A 254 103.17 -62.11 45.02
N LEU A 255 103.60 -62.19 46.29
CA LEU A 255 103.03 -61.44 47.40
C LEU A 255 103.36 -59.95 47.32
N SER A 256 104.57 -59.56 46.90
CA SER A 256 104.90 -58.16 46.62
C SER A 256 104.02 -57.60 45.51
N ASN A 257 103.97 -58.28 44.35
CA ASN A 257 103.13 -57.86 43.22
C ASN A 257 101.63 -57.78 43.61
N LEU A 258 101.17 -58.62 44.54
CA LEU A 258 99.81 -58.59 45.08
C LEU A 258 99.59 -57.40 46.03
N ILE A 259 100.56 -57.06 46.88
CA ILE A 259 100.54 -55.86 47.76
C ILE A 259 100.56 -54.58 46.93
N ASP A 260 101.38 -54.51 45.89
CA ASP A 260 101.44 -53.39 44.95
C ASP A 260 100.11 -53.24 44.20
N SER A 261 99.51 -54.36 43.77
CA SER A 261 98.18 -54.38 43.16
C SER A 261 97.08 -53.91 44.12
N PHE A 262 97.08 -54.37 45.37
CA PHE A 262 96.12 -53.89 46.38
C PHE A 262 96.30 -52.41 46.71
N SER A 263 97.54 -51.91 46.70
CA SER A 263 97.85 -50.49 46.92
C SER A 263 97.30 -49.65 45.76
N ALA A 264 97.54 -50.06 44.51
CA ALA A 264 96.99 -49.40 43.33
C ALA A 264 95.45 -49.45 43.27
N VAL A 265 94.82 -50.51 43.78
CA VAL A 265 93.35 -50.59 43.94
C VAL A 265 92.87 -49.64 45.04
N ALA A 266 93.56 -49.57 46.19
CA ALA A 266 93.20 -48.67 47.28
C ALA A 266 93.30 -47.19 46.87
N ASP A 267 94.36 -46.81 46.14
CA ASP A 267 94.50 -45.45 45.61
C ASP A 267 93.45 -45.14 44.54
N ASN A 268 93.10 -46.08 43.66
CA ASN A 268 91.98 -45.88 42.72
C ASN A 268 90.62 -45.69 43.44
N VAL A 269 90.33 -46.49 44.48
CA VAL A 269 89.11 -46.32 45.29
C VAL A 269 89.09 -44.96 45.98
N LYS A 270 90.23 -44.53 46.54
CA LYS A 270 90.39 -43.23 47.20
C LYS A 270 90.24 -42.06 46.22
N ASN A 271 90.83 -42.15 45.03
CA ASN A 271 90.70 -41.13 43.98
C ASN A 271 89.26 -41.05 43.44
N ASN A 272 88.59 -42.19 43.26
CA ASN A 272 87.19 -42.22 42.83
C ASN A 272 86.24 -41.67 43.91
N SER A 273 86.51 -41.92 45.21
CA SER A 273 85.79 -41.27 46.31
C SER A 273 86.00 -39.76 46.27
N ALA A 274 87.24 -39.31 46.09
CA ALA A 274 87.54 -37.87 46.00
C ALA A 274 86.86 -37.21 44.79
N ALA A 275 86.74 -37.88 43.64
CA ALA A 275 85.96 -37.36 42.50
C ALA A 275 84.45 -37.31 42.80
N LEU A 276 83.92 -38.30 43.51
CA LEU A 276 82.52 -38.30 43.96
C LEU A 276 82.24 -37.09 44.87
N ASP A 277 83.10 -36.85 45.86
CA ASP A 277 82.94 -35.79 46.87
C ASP A 277 83.21 -34.38 46.31
N ASN A 278 84.17 -34.21 45.39
CA ASN A 278 84.57 -32.89 44.87
C ASN A 278 83.84 -32.47 43.59
N ASP A 279 83.47 -33.41 42.70
CA ASP A 279 82.86 -33.07 41.41
C ASP A 279 81.35 -33.39 41.38
N ILE A 280 80.97 -34.59 41.81
CA ILE A 280 79.60 -35.09 41.67
C ILE A 280 78.67 -34.50 42.73
N VAL A 281 79.04 -34.54 44.02
CA VAL A 281 78.21 -33.99 45.11
C VAL A 281 77.94 -32.49 44.94
N PRO A 282 78.92 -31.61 44.62
CA PRO A 282 78.64 -30.19 44.38
C PRO A 282 77.79 -29.96 43.13
N THR A 283 77.92 -30.79 42.10
CA THR A 283 77.05 -30.73 40.91
C THR A 283 75.61 -31.08 41.26
N ILE A 284 75.36 -32.11 42.07
CA ILE A 284 74.03 -32.47 42.56
C ILE A 284 73.43 -31.35 43.42
N ASN A 285 74.21 -30.76 44.33
CA ASN A 285 73.77 -29.63 45.14
C ASN A 285 73.36 -28.41 44.28
N LYS A 286 74.14 -28.12 43.22
CA LYS A 286 73.83 -27.06 42.25
C LYS A 286 72.57 -27.36 41.42
N PHE A 287 72.30 -28.63 41.09
CA PHE A 287 71.01 -29.02 40.50
C PHE A 287 69.85 -28.81 41.47
N ALA A 288 69.99 -29.17 42.74
CA ALA A 288 68.95 -28.93 43.76
C ALA A 288 68.67 -27.42 43.97
N GLU A 289 69.72 -26.60 43.99
CA GLU A 289 69.61 -25.13 44.02
C GLU A 289 68.88 -24.59 42.78
N ASN A 290 69.24 -25.06 41.58
CA ASN A 290 68.54 -24.70 40.34
C ASN A 290 67.06 -25.08 40.37
N PHE A 291 66.70 -26.28 40.85
CA PHE A 291 65.29 -26.68 40.98
C PHE A 291 64.53 -25.83 42.00
N SER A 292 65.16 -25.47 43.12
CA SER A 292 64.57 -24.53 44.10
C SER A 292 64.31 -23.16 43.49
N ASN A 293 65.27 -22.64 42.72
CA ASN A 293 65.13 -21.36 42.00
C ASN A 293 64.03 -21.41 40.91
N ILE A 294 63.90 -22.51 40.19
CA ILE A 294 62.80 -22.74 39.22
C ILE A 294 61.44 -22.78 39.95
N ASN A 295 61.34 -23.43 41.11
CA ASN A 295 60.09 -23.49 41.87
C ASN A 295 59.68 -22.11 42.38
N ASN A 296 60.61 -21.36 43.01
CA ASN A 296 60.39 -19.97 43.42
C ASN A 296 59.97 -19.08 42.24
N GLY A 297 60.61 -19.23 41.08
CA GLY A 297 60.25 -18.52 39.85
C GLY A 297 58.83 -18.88 39.37
N THR A 298 58.42 -20.14 39.52
CA THR A 298 57.08 -20.63 39.17
C THR A 298 56.00 -20.07 40.11
N ASP A 299 56.27 -20.01 41.41
CA ASP A 299 55.37 -19.42 42.41
C ASP A 299 55.19 -17.90 42.17
N ILE A 300 56.26 -17.18 41.82
CA ILE A 300 56.19 -15.77 41.40
C ILE A 300 55.32 -15.60 40.14
N LEU A 301 55.53 -16.45 39.12
CA LEU A 301 54.78 -16.41 37.87
C LEU A 301 53.28 -16.70 38.09
N LYS A 302 52.98 -17.64 39.00
CA LYS A 302 51.61 -17.96 39.40
C LYS A 302 50.94 -16.78 40.10
N ASN A 303 51.58 -16.19 41.11
CA ASN A 303 51.04 -15.02 41.81
C ASN A 303 50.77 -13.86 40.83
N TYR A 304 51.68 -13.61 39.88
CA TYR A 304 51.50 -12.60 38.83
C TYR A 304 50.28 -12.86 37.94
N ILE A 305 50.02 -14.13 37.59
CA ILE A 305 48.85 -14.56 36.79
C ILE A 305 47.55 -14.42 37.62
N ASP A 306 47.57 -14.83 38.89
CA ASP A 306 46.43 -14.72 39.79
C ASP A 306 46.06 -13.23 40.02
N ASP A 307 47.04 -12.35 40.26
CA ASP A 307 46.86 -10.90 40.37
C ASP A 307 46.27 -10.27 39.09
N HIS A 308 46.76 -10.67 37.91
CA HIS A 308 46.21 -10.20 36.62
C HIS A 308 44.78 -10.70 36.38
N THR A 309 44.48 -11.94 36.79
CA THR A 309 43.14 -12.53 36.67
C THR A 309 42.14 -11.82 37.59
N ASN A 310 42.56 -11.48 38.81
CA ASN A 310 41.77 -10.66 39.73
C ASN A 310 41.54 -9.25 39.16
N SER A 311 42.59 -8.57 38.70
CA SER A 311 42.50 -7.22 38.10
C SER A 311 41.59 -7.17 36.87
N TYR A 312 41.64 -8.18 35.99
CA TYR A 312 40.74 -8.28 34.84
C TYR A 312 39.29 -8.55 35.25
N THR A 313 39.09 -9.36 36.30
CA THR A 313 37.76 -9.65 36.88
C THR A 313 37.15 -8.37 37.47
N ASP A 314 37.92 -7.60 38.24
CA ASP A 314 37.50 -6.31 38.78
C ASP A 314 37.20 -5.29 37.68
N PHE A 315 38.03 -5.21 36.62
CA PHE A 315 37.74 -4.36 35.47
C PHE A 315 36.41 -4.74 34.79
N SER A 316 36.19 -6.03 34.55
CA SER A 316 34.96 -6.56 33.94
C SER A 316 33.72 -6.27 34.79
N ASN A 317 33.81 -6.46 36.11
CA ASN A 317 32.75 -6.16 37.07
C ASN A 317 32.43 -4.66 37.12
N ASN A 318 33.45 -3.81 37.20
CA ASN A 318 33.27 -2.35 37.21
C ASN A 318 32.67 -1.83 35.89
N LEU A 319 33.15 -2.32 34.74
CA LEU A 319 32.59 -1.96 33.43
C LEU A 319 31.11 -2.37 33.33
N SER A 320 30.78 -3.58 33.75
CA SER A 320 29.40 -4.09 33.75
C SER A 320 28.49 -3.27 34.68
N SER A 321 28.96 -2.93 35.88
CA SER A 321 28.23 -2.09 36.83
C SER A 321 27.95 -0.69 36.28
N ASN A 322 28.99 -0.03 35.74
CA ASN A 322 28.90 1.32 35.19
C ASN A 322 27.97 1.38 33.96
N LEU A 323 28.02 0.38 33.07
CA LEU A 323 27.10 0.28 31.94
C LEU A 323 25.65 0.08 32.40
N ASN A 324 25.41 -0.77 33.40
CA ASN A 324 24.07 -1.02 33.93
C ASN A 324 23.45 0.22 34.57
N GLU A 325 24.19 0.97 35.40
CA GLU A 325 23.68 2.23 35.97
C GLU A 325 23.50 3.32 34.90
N LEU A 326 24.40 3.44 33.91
CA LEU A 326 24.21 4.37 32.79
C LEU A 326 22.93 4.08 31.99
N ILE A 327 22.71 2.80 31.61
CA ILE A 327 21.51 2.36 30.89
C ILE A 327 20.24 2.62 31.72
N LYS A 328 20.28 2.32 33.02
CA LYS A 328 19.18 2.54 33.97
C LYS A 328 18.85 4.04 34.14
N THR A 329 19.87 4.90 34.26
CA THR A 329 19.69 6.36 34.30
C THR A 329 19.04 6.86 33.02
N GLU A 330 19.53 6.42 31.85
CA GLU A 330 19.02 6.93 30.57
C GLU A 330 17.60 6.43 30.27
N ILE A 331 17.25 5.21 30.69
CA ILE A 331 15.87 4.70 30.64
C ILE A 331 14.93 5.56 31.49
N GLU A 332 15.31 5.93 32.71
CA GLU A 332 14.48 6.79 33.57
C GLU A 332 14.43 8.26 33.08
N ASN A 333 15.51 8.77 32.45
CA ASN A 333 15.50 10.06 31.74
C ASN A 333 14.48 10.06 30.59
N LEU A 334 14.57 9.09 29.68
CA LEU A 334 13.66 8.94 28.53
C LEU A 334 12.21 8.78 28.98
N LYS A 335 11.96 7.92 29.97
CA LYS A 335 10.65 7.71 30.60
C LYS A 335 10.11 8.99 31.23
N THR A 336 10.95 9.83 31.83
CA THR A 336 10.53 11.13 32.39
C THR A 336 10.15 12.12 31.29
N SER A 337 10.95 12.22 30.22
CA SER A 337 10.63 13.07 29.05
C SER A 337 9.31 12.64 28.39
N VAL A 338 9.18 11.35 28.04
CA VAL A 338 7.98 10.82 27.37
C VAL A 338 6.72 11.01 28.20
N ASN A 339 6.80 10.90 29.54
CA ASN A 339 5.66 11.20 30.41
C ASN A 339 5.30 12.70 30.46
N SER A 340 6.29 13.59 30.37
CA SER A 340 6.06 15.05 30.24
C SER A 340 5.38 15.37 28.92
N ASP A 341 5.88 14.83 27.80
CA ASP A 341 5.35 15.07 26.46
C ASP A 341 3.92 14.51 26.32
N LEU A 342 3.67 13.32 26.87
CA LEU A 342 2.34 12.72 26.94
C LEU A 342 1.35 13.56 27.76
N LEU A 343 1.80 14.15 28.87
CA LEU A 343 0.98 15.03 29.72
C LEU A 343 0.66 16.35 29.02
N GLN A 344 1.64 16.97 28.35
CA GLN A 344 1.44 18.19 27.55
C GLN A 344 0.47 17.94 26.40
N LEU A 345 0.64 16.85 25.64
CA LEU A 345 -0.24 16.48 24.54
C LEU A 345 -1.66 16.13 25.01
N LYS A 346 -1.81 15.48 26.18
CA LYS A 346 -3.10 15.23 26.82
C LYS A 346 -3.81 16.54 27.19
N ASN A 347 -3.09 17.49 27.79
CA ASN A 347 -3.64 18.77 28.21
C ASN A 347 -4.03 19.65 27.00
N SER A 348 -3.19 19.70 25.97
CA SER A 348 -3.50 20.39 24.70
C SER A 348 -4.76 19.81 24.04
N ASN A 349 -4.87 18.49 23.94
CA ASN A 349 -6.06 17.84 23.38
C ASN A 349 -7.31 18.09 24.23
N ALA A 350 -7.20 18.14 25.57
CA ALA A 350 -8.31 18.48 26.44
C ALA A 350 -8.82 19.92 26.21
N GLN A 351 -7.92 20.88 26.03
CA GLN A 351 -8.28 22.26 25.67
C GLN A 351 -8.95 22.32 24.30
N ASN A 352 -8.35 21.71 23.27
CA ASN A 352 -8.92 21.66 21.92
C ASN A 352 -10.35 21.07 21.90
N ILE A 353 -10.61 20.04 22.72
CA ILE A 353 -11.95 19.45 22.87
C ILE A 353 -12.92 20.43 23.55
N SER A 354 -12.49 21.16 24.59
CA SER A 354 -13.29 22.18 25.26
C SER A 354 -13.65 23.34 24.34
N ASP A 355 -12.71 23.79 23.50
CA ASP A 355 -12.92 24.89 22.56
C ASP A 355 -13.88 24.49 21.44
N LEU A 356 -13.77 23.24 20.94
CA LEU A 356 -14.70 22.67 19.97
C LEU A 356 -16.11 22.49 20.54
N ASP A 357 -16.26 22.03 21.78
CA ASP A 357 -17.56 21.92 22.48
C ASP A 357 -18.22 23.31 22.66
N GLY A 358 -17.42 24.34 22.99
CA GLY A 358 -17.89 25.73 23.01
C GLY A 358 -18.39 26.23 21.65
N LEU A 359 -17.61 25.99 20.58
CA LEU A 359 -18.00 26.37 19.21
C LEU A 359 -19.27 25.62 18.75
N VAL A 360 -19.39 24.33 19.03
CA VAL A 360 -20.58 23.53 18.69
C VAL A 360 -21.82 24.04 19.42
N LYS A 361 -21.70 24.43 20.70
CA LYS A 361 -22.81 25.03 21.47
C LYS A 361 -23.25 26.37 20.91
N ASN A 362 -22.31 27.25 20.55
CA ASN A 362 -22.62 28.55 19.95
C ASN A 362 -23.34 28.38 18.61
N VAL A 363 -22.80 27.57 17.70
CA VAL A 363 -23.44 27.27 16.40
C VAL A 363 -24.81 26.63 16.57
N SER A 364 -25.00 25.79 17.59
CA SER A 364 -26.31 25.20 17.91
C SER A 364 -27.33 26.24 18.37
N SER A 365 -26.91 27.24 19.14
CA SER A 365 -27.76 28.39 19.51
C SER A 365 -28.10 29.23 18.29
N ASP A 366 -27.09 29.63 17.51
CA ASP A 366 -27.28 30.46 16.31
C ASP A 366 -28.26 29.81 15.31
N ILE A 367 -28.17 28.50 15.10
CA ILE A 367 -29.11 27.75 14.25
C ILE A 367 -30.53 27.78 14.84
N ASN A 368 -30.67 27.55 16.15
CA ASN A 368 -31.97 27.53 16.81
C ASN A 368 -32.65 28.92 16.82
N ASP A 369 -31.87 29.98 17.04
CA ASP A 369 -32.35 31.36 17.01
C ASP A 369 -32.75 31.79 15.60
N ASN A 370 -31.99 31.40 14.56
CA ASN A 370 -32.38 31.59 13.17
C ASN A 370 -33.67 30.81 12.81
N ILE A 371 -33.86 29.58 13.31
CA ILE A 371 -35.11 28.83 13.14
C ILE A 371 -36.29 29.58 13.78
N ASN A 372 -36.13 30.13 14.99
CA ASN A 372 -37.17 30.90 15.66
C ASN A 372 -37.48 32.22 14.92
N LEU A 373 -36.45 32.91 14.41
CA LEU A 373 -36.60 34.13 13.60
C LEU A 373 -37.31 33.88 12.26
N LEU A 374 -37.14 32.71 11.63
CA LEU A 374 -37.85 32.32 10.41
C LEU A 374 -39.29 31.84 10.68
N LYS A 375 -39.53 31.18 11.83
CA LYS A 375 -40.83 30.59 12.18
C LYS A 375 -41.95 31.64 12.26
N SER A 376 -41.78 32.72 13.03
CA SER A 376 -42.86 33.71 13.23
C SER A 376 -43.29 34.45 11.94
N PRO A 377 -42.37 34.85 11.03
CA PRO A 377 -42.74 35.35 9.71
C PRO A 377 -43.52 34.35 8.86
N ILE A 378 -43.14 33.06 8.87
CA ILE A 378 -43.84 32.00 8.12
C ILE A 378 -45.26 31.80 8.65
N GLU A 379 -45.44 31.74 9.97
CA GLU A 379 -46.76 31.65 10.60
C GLU A 379 -47.64 32.87 10.24
N LYS A 380 -47.10 34.08 10.30
CA LYS A 380 -47.81 35.31 9.89
C LYS A 380 -48.21 35.32 8.41
N LEU A 381 -47.33 34.85 7.52
CA LEU A 381 -47.63 34.75 6.08
C LEU A 381 -48.72 33.71 5.81
N LEU A 382 -48.74 32.60 6.56
CA LEU A 382 -49.80 31.59 6.49
C LEU A 382 -51.15 32.15 6.93
N ASP A 383 -51.21 32.83 8.08
CA ASP A 383 -52.42 33.48 8.59
C ASP A 383 -52.96 34.55 7.61
N GLN A 384 -52.07 35.39 7.07
CA GLN A 384 -52.42 36.39 6.06
C GLN A 384 -52.96 35.75 4.77
N THR A 385 -52.35 34.65 4.32
CA THR A 385 -52.80 33.91 3.13
C THR A 385 -54.19 33.32 3.35
N ASN A 386 -54.43 32.68 4.49
CA ASN A 386 -55.71 32.09 4.85
C ASN A 386 -56.82 33.16 4.95
N SER A 387 -56.59 34.25 5.67
CA SER A 387 -57.54 35.36 5.81
C SER A 387 -57.87 36.05 4.47
N THR A 388 -56.86 36.18 3.59
CA THR A 388 -57.08 36.68 2.22
C THR A 388 -57.93 35.72 1.40
N MET A 389 -57.68 34.41 1.50
CA MET A 389 -58.43 33.38 0.77
C MET A 389 -59.90 33.29 1.24
N GLU A 390 -60.15 33.34 2.56
CA GLU A 390 -61.51 33.39 3.11
C GLU A 390 -62.26 34.63 2.64
N THR A 391 -61.60 35.80 2.62
CA THR A 391 -62.19 37.05 2.13
C THR A 391 -62.60 36.94 0.66
N ILE A 392 -61.74 36.36 -0.19
CA ILE A 392 -62.03 36.17 -1.62
C ILE A 392 -63.18 35.17 -1.83
N LEU A 393 -63.18 34.02 -1.14
CA LEU A 393 -64.25 33.04 -1.27
C LEU A 393 -65.60 33.57 -0.79
N ASN A 394 -65.64 34.08 0.45
CA ASN A 394 -66.90 34.31 1.17
C ASN A 394 -67.50 35.69 0.89
N ASN A 395 -66.68 36.73 0.71
CA ASN A 395 -67.16 38.12 0.60
C ASN A 395 -67.17 38.65 -0.85
N LEU A 396 -66.46 38.00 -1.77
CA LEU A 396 -66.46 38.35 -3.19
C LEU A 396 -67.16 37.27 -4.01
N ILE A 397 -66.54 36.09 -4.17
CA ILE A 397 -67.04 35.04 -5.08
C ILE A 397 -68.47 34.59 -4.70
N LYS A 398 -68.71 34.29 -3.42
CA LYS A 398 -70.02 33.84 -2.95
C LYS A 398 -71.11 34.91 -3.09
N THR A 399 -70.80 36.17 -2.75
CA THR A 399 -71.74 37.30 -2.90
C THR A 399 -72.10 37.58 -4.36
N GLU A 400 -71.12 37.53 -5.27
CA GLU A 400 -71.32 37.69 -6.71
C GLU A 400 -72.22 36.57 -7.27
N ILE A 401 -71.98 35.32 -6.86
CA ILE A 401 -72.79 34.15 -7.25
C ILE A 401 -74.24 34.28 -6.77
N ASP A 402 -74.47 34.74 -5.54
CA ASP A 402 -75.83 34.89 -5.01
C ASP A 402 -76.58 36.06 -5.68
N ALA A 403 -75.89 37.17 -6.00
CA ALA A 403 -76.46 38.28 -6.77
C ALA A 403 -76.83 37.86 -8.21
N LEU A 404 -75.96 37.07 -8.87
CA LEU A 404 -76.25 36.47 -10.18
C LEU A 404 -77.43 35.50 -10.10
N LYS A 405 -77.52 34.67 -9.06
CA LYS A 405 -78.63 33.73 -8.85
C LYS A 405 -79.97 34.45 -8.72
N SER A 406 -80.08 35.48 -7.88
CA SER A 406 -81.30 36.28 -7.76
C SER A 406 -81.65 37.03 -9.05
N SER A 407 -80.65 37.44 -9.84
CA SER A 407 -80.86 38.04 -11.16
C SER A 407 -81.45 37.05 -12.17
N VAL A 408 -80.97 35.80 -12.18
CA VAL A 408 -81.52 34.72 -13.02
C VAL A 408 -82.94 34.33 -12.58
N GLU A 409 -83.21 34.27 -11.27
CA GLU A 409 -84.55 34.02 -10.73
C GLU A 409 -85.55 35.10 -11.14
N ASN A 410 -85.13 36.38 -11.17
CA ASN A 410 -85.94 37.49 -11.68
C ASN A 410 -86.21 37.42 -13.19
N LEU A 411 -85.18 37.07 -13.98
CA LEU A 411 -85.34 36.87 -15.43
C LEU A 411 -86.29 35.72 -15.75
N ASN A 412 -86.23 34.62 -15.00
CA ASN A 412 -87.13 33.48 -15.18
C ASN A 412 -88.59 33.82 -14.84
N SER A 413 -88.86 34.54 -13.74
CA SER A 413 -90.23 34.96 -13.42
C SER A 413 -90.78 35.95 -14.45
N LYS A 414 -89.96 36.88 -14.94
CA LYS A 414 -90.32 37.77 -16.05
C LYS A 414 -90.58 37.02 -17.35
N ALA A 415 -89.79 35.99 -17.67
CA ALA A 415 -90.03 35.12 -18.82
C ALA A 415 -91.36 34.37 -18.71
N SER A 416 -91.71 33.85 -17.52
CA SER A 416 -93.02 33.22 -17.28
C SER A 416 -94.17 34.20 -17.56
N THR A 417 -94.19 35.36 -16.90
CA THR A 417 -95.26 36.36 -17.10
C THR A 417 -95.37 36.85 -18.55
N THR A 418 -94.27 36.85 -19.30
CA THR A 418 -94.27 37.16 -20.74
C THR A 418 -94.89 36.02 -21.56
N SER A 419 -94.62 34.77 -21.21
CA SER A 419 -95.26 33.58 -21.80
C SER A 419 -96.76 33.55 -21.52
N ASP A 420 -97.16 33.79 -20.27
CA ASP A 420 -98.56 33.83 -19.84
C ASP A 420 -99.34 34.91 -20.61
N SER A 421 -98.73 36.10 -20.77
CA SER A 421 -99.27 37.20 -21.58
C SER A 421 -99.39 36.85 -23.06
N ALA A 422 -98.42 36.12 -23.63
CA ALA A 422 -98.45 35.68 -25.02
C ALA A 422 -99.53 34.61 -25.27
N GLU A 423 -99.79 33.73 -24.30
CA GLU A 423 -100.88 32.76 -24.38
C GLU A 423 -102.26 33.42 -24.26
N LEU A 424 -102.42 34.42 -23.36
CA LEU A 424 -103.63 35.23 -23.30
C LEU A 424 -103.92 35.94 -24.64
N LEU A 425 -102.95 36.67 -25.20
CA LEU A 425 -103.08 37.34 -26.50
C LEU A 425 -103.43 36.36 -27.64
N LYS A 426 -102.80 35.17 -27.66
CA LYS A 426 -103.12 34.11 -28.62
C LYS A 426 -104.57 33.62 -28.49
N ASN A 427 -105.08 33.51 -27.27
CA ASN A 427 -106.46 33.10 -27.01
C ASN A 427 -107.47 34.20 -27.35
N GLU A 428 -107.17 35.47 -27.06
CA GLU A 428 -107.97 36.63 -27.49
C GLU A 428 -108.06 36.73 -29.02
N ILE A 429 -106.92 36.57 -29.73
CA ILE A 429 -106.88 36.54 -31.21
C ILE A 429 -107.74 35.39 -31.76
N ASN A 430 -107.71 34.21 -31.14
CA ASN A 430 -108.56 33.09 -31.55
C ASN A 430 -110.06 33.36 -31.30
N ALA A 431 -110.42 33.99 -30.17
CA ALA A 431 -111.80 34.36 -29.86
C ALA A 431 -112.34 35.43 -30.84
N LEU A 432 -111.56 36.49 -31.10
CA LEU A 432 -111.87 37.51 -32.10
C LEU A 432 -112.06 36.89 -33.49
N LYS A 433 -111.18 35.95 -33.87
CA LYS A 433 -111.27 35.23 -35.15
C LYS A 433 -112.54 34.37 -35.26
N SER A 434 -113.02 33.78 -34.17
CA SER A 434 -114.33 33.10 -34.16
C SER A 434 -115.45 34.12 -34.37
N SER A 435 -115.54 35.14 -33.51
CA SER A 435 -116.61 36.15 -33.56
C SER A 435 -116.74 36.78 -34.95
N VAL A 436 -115.62 37.13 -35.59
CA VAL A 436 -115.62 37.70 -36.95
C VAL A 436 -116.10 36.68 -38.00
N ASN A 437 -115.76 35.39 -37.88
CA ASN A 437 -116.30 34.35 -38.78
C ASN A 437 -117.80 34.13 -38.55
N ASP A 438 -118.26 34.20 -37.31
CA ASP A 438 -119.66 34.05 -36.91
C ASP A 438 -120.50 35.23 -37.45
N ASP A 439 -120.02 36.47 -37.27
CA ASP A 439 -120.61 37.70 -37.83
C ASP A 439 -120.66 37.67 -39.37
N ILE A 440 -119.58 37.24 -40.04
CA ILE A 440 -119.53 37.08 -41.51
C ILE A 440 -120.55 36.03 -41.97
N SER A 441 -120.70 34.92 -41.24
CA SER A 441 -121.65 33.86 -41.57
C SER A 441 -123.11 34.33 -41.38
N LEU A 442 -123.37 35.09 -40.32
CA LEU A 442 -124.67 35.69 -40.03
C LEU A 442 -125.04 36.74 -41.10
N LEU A 443 -124.10 37.61 -41.48
CA LEU A 443 -124.27 38.57 -42.59
C LEU A 443 -124.53 37.86 -43.93
N HIS A 444 -123.79 36.79 -44.23
CA HIS A 444 -123.99 35.99 -45.44
C HIS A 444 -125.42 35.40 -45.48
N SER A 445 -125.92 34.87 -44.35
CA SER A 445 -127.27 34.34 -44.21
C SER A 445 -128.35 35.41 -44.45
N TYR A 446 -128.19 36.61 -43.86
CA TYR A 446 -129.08 37.75 -44.09
C TYR A 446 -129.09 38.19 -45.56
N VAL A 447 -127.92 38.34 -46.19
CA VAL A 447 -127.81 38.70 -47.60
C VAL A 447 -128.45 37.64 -48.50
N ALA A 448 -128.19 36.36 -48.26
CA ALA A 448 -128.80 35.25 -49.02
C ALA A 448 -130.33 35.25 -48.90
N SER A 449 -130.87 35.48 -47.69
CA SER A 449 -132.32 35.58 -47.46
C SER A 449 -132.94 36.78 -48.17
N SER A 450 -132.30 37.96 -48.11
CA SER A 450 -132.74 39.15 -48.84
C SER A 450 -132.69 38.97 -50.35
N VAL A 451 -131.63 38.33 -50.89
CA VAL A 451 -131.52 38.00 -52.31
C VAL A 451 -132.60 36.99 -52.73
N SER A 452 -132.92 35.99 -51.92
CA SER A 452 -134.03 35.07 -52.21
C SER A 452 -135.36 35.81 -52.28
N SER A 453 -135.67 36.64 -51.28
CA SER A 453 -136.92 37.42 -51.24
C SER A 453 -137.04 38.41 -52.41
N LEU A 454 -135.94 39.04 -52.83
CA LEU A 454 -135.89 39.84 -54.06
C LEU A 454 -136.13 38.99 -55.31
N ASN A 455 -135.56 37.79 -55.40
CA ASN A 455 -135.70 36.90 -56.54
C ASN A 455 -137.13 36.34 -56.65
N ASP A 456 -137.76 35.99 -55.53
CA ASP A 456 -139.19 35.63 -55.45
C ASP A 456 -140.10 36.80 -55.83
N SER A 457 -139.75 38.03 -55.43
CA SER A 457 -140.46 39.26 -55.84
C SER A 457 -140.34 39.52 -57.35
N ILE A 458 -139.13 39.37 -57.91
CA ILE A 458 -138.87 39.48 -59.36
C ILE A 458 -139.64 38.41 -60.13
N LYS A 459 -139.71 37.17 -59.61
CA LYS A 459 -140.53 36.10 -60.16
C LYS A 459 -142.01 36.47 -60.15
N GLY A 460 -142.55 36.94 -59.02
CA GLY A 460 -143.94 37.40 -58.91
C GLY A 460 -144.27 38.54 -59.88
N ILE A 461 -143.36 39.49 -60.07
CA ILE A 461 -143.46 40.54 -61.09
C ILE A 461 -143.49 39.91 -62.50
N LYS A 462 -142.59 38.99 -62.81
CA LYS A 462 -142.51 38.31 -64.13
C LYS A 462 -143.75 37.47 -64.43
N ASP A 463 -144.28 36.77 -63.44
CA ASP A 463 -145.51 35.99 -63.56
C ASP A 463 -146.72 36.92 -63.79
N THR A 464 -146.78 38.06 -63.08
CA THR A 464 -147.79 39.13 -63.31
C THR A 464 -147.67 39.72 -64.73
N LEU A 465 -146.45 40.01 -65.18
CA LEU A 465 -146.18 40.54 -66.53
C LEU A 465 -146.59 39.54 -67.63
N SER A 466 -146.41 38.24 -67.36
CA SER A 466 -146.85 37.16 -68.25
C SER A 466 -148.38 37.04 -68.30
N GLN A 467 -149.08 37.21 -67.17
CA GLN A 467 -150.54 37.29 -67.14
C GLN A 467 -151.06 38.53 -67.89
N LEU A 468 -150.43 39.69 -67.71
CA LEU A 468 -150.74 40.92 -68.44
C LEU A 468 -150.55 40.76 -69.96
N SER A 469 -149.47 40.10 -70.39
CA SER A 469 -149.22 39.78 -71.79
C SER A 469 -150.30 38.83 -72.36
N ALA A 470 -150.73 37.83 -71.60
CA ALA A 470 -151.83 36.95 -72.00
C ALA A 470 -153.20 37.66 -72.04
N GLN A 471 -153.45 38.62 -71.15
CA GLN A 471 -154.63 39.49 -71.20
C GLN A 471 -154.60 40.41 -72.43
N LEU A 472 -153.44 40.98 -72.77
CA LEU A 472 -153.25 41.80 -73.97
C LEU A 472 -153.44 41.00 -75.26
N SER A 473 -152.97 39.73 -75.32
CA SER A 473 -153.23 38.83 -76.45
C SER A 473 -154.74 38.64 -76.67
N LYS A 474 -155.47 38.29 -75.60
CA LYS A 474 -156.94 38.14 -75.64
C LYS A 474 -157.66 39.44 -76.02
N LEU A 475 -157.11 40.59 -75.62
CA LEU A 475 -157.66 41.90 -76.00
C LEU A 475 -157.42 42.21 -77.49
N SER A 476 -156.29 41.78 -78.07
CA SER A 476 -156.06 41.84 -79.52
C SER A 476 -156.99 40.88 -80.26
N GLU A 477 -157.10 39.62 -79.82
CA GLU A 477 -158.02 38.62 -80.40
C GLU A 477 -159.47 39.14 -80.44
N ALA A 478 -159.95 39.76 -79.35
CA ALA A 478 -161.26 40.39 -79.29
C ALA A 478 -161.38 41.61 -80.23
N LYS A 479 -160.37 42.48 -80.29
CA LYS A 479 -160.31 43.61 -81.23
C LYS A 479 -160.35 43.15 -82.69
N ASP A 480 -159.63 42.09 -83.01
CA ASP A 480 -159.51 41.60 -84.39
C ASP A 480 -160.76 40.79 -84.79
N THR A 481 -161.50 40.23 -83.82
CA THR A 481 -162.87 39.71 -84.02
C THR A 481 -163.85 40.83 -84.36
N ILE A 482 -163.83 41.95 -83.61
CA ILE A 482 -164.69 43.13 -83.89
C ILE A 482 -164.44 43.69 -85.30
N ASN A 483 -163.18 43.70 -85.75
CA ASN A 483 -162.84 44.09 -87.13
C ASN A 483 -163.40 43.12 -88.19
N HIS A 484 -163.59 41.84 -87.87
CA HIS A 484 -164.09 40.83 -88.81
C HIS A 484 -165.62 40.77 -88.91
N GLU A 485 -166.36 41.26 -87.92
CA GLU A 485 -167.83 41.42 -87.99
C GLU A 485 -168.29 42.72 -88.69
N SER A 486 -167.36 43.47 -89.29
CA SER A 486 -167.57 44.82 -89.84
C SER A 486 -167.48 44.91 -91.38
N ILE A 487 -167.80 43.83 -92.12
CA ILE A 487 -167.89 43.78 -93.61
C ILE A 487 -169.17 43.07 -94.04
#